data_AF-A0A2C9UH52-F1
#
_entry.id   AF-A0A2C9UH52-F1
#
_cell.length_a   1.000
_cell.length_b   1.000
_cell.length_c   1.000
_cell.angle_alpha   90.00
_cell.angle_beta   90.00
_cell.angle_gamma   90.00
#
_symmetry.space_group_name_H-M   'P 1'
#
loop_
_entity.id
_entity.type
_entity.pdbx_description
1 polymer ?
#
loop_
_entity_poly.entity_id
_entity_poly.type
_entity_poly.pdbx_seq_one_letter_code
_entity_poly.pdbx_strand_id
1 'polypeptide(L)'
;MVHATRLDRGLCNAAWHFLFPQSSIKHLERVTSDHYPLLLTLSDSRKATNSGKFHFQAAWLKHPGFLSCVFEAWPSHGSIGKCLWSLGGSLSSWKR
;
A
#
# COMPACT_ATOMS: atom_id res chain seq x y z
N MET A 1 37.07 3.89 11.44
CA MET A 1 35.68 4.14 10.96
C MET A 1 35.69 3.85 9.46
N VAL A 2 35.23 2.69 9.02
CA VAL A 2 35.25 2.32 7.59
C VAL A 2 34.03 2.96 6.93
N HIS A 3 34.25 3.86 5.98
CA HIS A 3 33.18 4.35 5.13
C HIS A 3 32.70 3.20 4.24
N ALA A 4 31.52 2.67 4.53
CA ALA A 4 30.85 1.74 3.64
C ALA A 4 30.66 2.41 2.27
N THR A 5 31.37 1.92 1.26
CA THR A 5 31.29 2.44 -0.10
C THR A 5 30.17 1.74 -0.85
N ARG A 6 29.31 2.49 -1.53
CA ARG A 6 28.13 1.95 -2.22
C ARG A 6 28.47 1.47 -3.64
N LEU A 7 28.98 0.24 -3.73
CA LEU A 7 29.46 -0.37 -4.98
C LEU A 7 28.36 -1.10 -5.76
N ASP A 8 27.36 -1.64 -5.08
CA ASP A 8 26.31 -2.43 -5.70
C ASP A 8 25.29 -1.54 -6.45
N ARG A 9 25.06 -1.82 -7.74
CA ARG A 9 24.15 -1.06 -8.62
C ARG A 9 23.41 -1.99 -9.57
N GLY A 10 22.17 -1.64 -9.91
CA GLY A 10 21.43 -2.28 -11.01
C GLY A 10 21.44 -1.40 -12.26
N LEU A 11 21.59 -2.03 -13.41
CA LEU A 11 21.52 -1.40 -14.73
C LEU A 11 20.39 -2.04 -15.52
N CYS A 12 19.74 -1.27 -16.38
CA CYS A 12 18.72 -1.79 -17.28
C CYS A 12 18.89 -1.16 -18.67
N ASN A 13 18.39 -1.86 -19.68
CA ASN A 13 18.30 -1.32 -21.03
C ASN A 13 16.96 -0.58 -21.23
N ALA A 14 16.85 0.16 -22.34
CA ALA A 14 15.66 0.96 -22.63
C ALA A 14 14.38 0.10 -22.67
N ALA A 15 14.43 -1.07 -23.32
CA ALA A 15 13.28 -1.98 -23.41
C ALA A 15 12.77 -2.40 -22.02
N TRP A 16 13.68 -2.71 -21.10
CA TRP A 16 13.34 -3.08 -19.73
C TRP A 16 12.75 -1.89 -18.94
N HIS A 17 13.32 -0.69 -19.10
CA HIS A 17 12.77 0.53 -18.48
C HIS A 17 11.36 0.84 -18.97
N PHE A 18 11.05 0.61 -20.25
CA PHE A 18 9.68 0.75 -20.77
C PHE A 18 8.69 -0.25 -20.16
N LEU A 19 9.14 -1.46 -19.83
CA LEU A 19 8.31 -2.48 -19.17
C LEU A 19 8.06 -2.15 -17.69
N PHE A 20 9.07 -1.58 -17.01
CA PHE A 20 9.04 -1.28 -15.57
C PHE A 20 9.41 0.18 -15.28
N PRO A 21 8.60 1.16 -15.72
CA PRO A 21 8.94 2.57 -15.62
C PRO A 21 8.96 3.10 -14.18
N GLN A 22 8.41 2.33 -13.22
CA GLN A 22 8.40 2.66 -11.79
C GLN A 22 9.24 1.65 -10.99
N SER A 23 10.25 1.06 -11.64
CA SER A 23 11.21 0.22 -10.95
C SER A 23 12.11 1.05 -10.03
N SER A 24 12.53 0.47 -8.91
CA SER A 24 13.43 1.13 -7.95
C SER A 24 14.32 0.12 -7.25
N ILE A 25 15.48 0.58 -6.78
CA ILE A 25 16.43 -0.23 -6.02
C ILE A 25 16.60 0.39 -4.63
N LYS A 26 16.38 -0.41 -3.58
CA LYS A 26 16.61 -0.03 -2.19
C LYS A 26 17.76 -0.86 -1.62
N HIS A 27 18.67 -0.21 -0.88
CA HIS A 27 19.68 -0.93 -0.10
C HIS A 27 19.06 -1.34 1.23
N LEU A 28 19.11 -2.61 1.57
CA LEU A 28 18.62 -3.15 2.83
C LEU A 28 19.72 -3.14 3.89
N GLU A 29 19.32 -3.18 5.15
CA GLU A 29 20.26 -3.23 6.27
C GLU A 29 21.08 -4.53 6.24
N ARG A 30 22.34 -4.39 6.63
CA ARG A 30 23.34 -5.45 6.62
C ARG A 30 23.32 -6.16 7.97
N VAL A 31 23.04 -7.46 7.99
CA VAL A 31 23.02 -8.26 9.23
C VAL A 31 24.33 -9.00 9.46
N THR A 32 24.87 -9.68 8.43
CA THR A 32 26.07 -10.54 8.58
C THR A 32 27.08 -10.50 7.43
N SER A 33 26.68 -10.12 6.21
CA SER A 33 27.60 -9.95 5.06
C SER A 33 28.35 -8.62 5.16
N ASP A 34 29.48 -8.45 4.48
CA ASP A 34 30.16 -7.18 4.21
C ASP A 34 29.48 -6.36 3.08
N HIS A 35 28.53 -6.94 2.36
CA HIS A 35 27.69 -6.27 1.36
C HIS A 35 26.29 -5.87 1.88
N TYR A 36 25.72 -4.81 1.31
CA TYR A 36 24.33 -4.38 1.55
C TYR A 36 23.42 -5.03 0.51
N PRO A 37 22.45 -5.89 0.90
CA PRO A 37 21.54 -6.50 -0.06
C PRO A 37 20.74 -5.43 -0.83
N LEU A 38 20.61 -5.61 -2.14
CA LEU A 38 19.77 -4.75 -2.98
C LEU A 38 18.38 -5.38 -3.17
N LEU A 39 17.34 -4.62 -2.86
CA LEU A 39 15.96 -4.97 -3.16
C LEU A 39 15.51 -4.22 -4.42
N LEU A 40 15.32 -4.96 -5.50
CA LEU A 40 14.71 -4.46 -6.74
C LEU A 40 13.18 -4.59 -6.63
N THR A 41 12.48 -3.46 -6.72
CA THR A 41 11.03 -3.42 -6.80
C THR A 41 10.60 -3.12 -8.22
N LEU A 42 9.83 -4.03 -8.82
CA LEU A 42 9.23 -3.87 -10.15
C LEU A 42 7.79 -3.42 -9.95
N SER A 43 7.56 -2.16 -9.61
CA SER A 43 6.18 -1.70 -9.47
C SER A 43 5.58 -1.47 -10.86
N ASP A 44 4.59 -2.27 -11.24
CA ASP A 44 3.70 -1.95 -12.35
C ASP A 44 2.67 -0.96 -11.81
N SER A 45 2.93 0.34 -11.96
CA SER A 45 1.99 1.39 -11.51
C SER A 45 0.63 1.29 -12.21
N ARG A 46 0.50 0.46 -13.24
CA ARG A 46 -0.80 0.11 -13.85
C ARG A 46 -1.70 -0.72 -12.93
N LYS A 47 -1.18 -1.29 -11.83
CA LYS A 47 -1.95 -2.07 -10.84
C LYS A 47 -1.96 -1.49 -9.43
N ALA A 48 -1.41 -0.31 -9.22
CA ALA A 48 -1.91 0.51 -8.13
C ALA A 48 -3.28 1.01 -8.59
N THR A 49 -4.27 0.11 -8.54
CA THR A 49 -5.67 0.50 -8.59
C THR A 49 -5.78 1.59 -7.54
N ASN A 50 -5.89 2.81 -8.02
CA ASN A 50 -6.39 3.93 -7.28
C ASN A 50 -7.90 3.69 -7.00
N SER A 51 -8.28 2.45 -6.69
CA SER A 51 -9.47 2.11 -5.93
C SER A 51 -9.24 2.82 -4.61
N GLY A 52 -9.75 4.06 -4.54
CA GLY A 52 -9.40 5.04 -3.55
C GLY A 52 -9.24 4.38 -2.19
N LYS A 53 -8.08 4.57 -1.57
CA LYS A 53 -7.89 4.16 -0.18
C LYS A 53 -9.10 4.70 0.59
N PHE A 54 -9.75 3.82 1.36
CA PHE A 54 -10.83 4.26 2.22
C PHE A 54 -10.26 5.34 3.17
N HIS A 55 -10.88 6.52 3.19
CA HIS A 55 -10.54 7.58 4.12
C HIS A 55 -11.72 7.79 5.06
N PHE A 56 -11.48 7.58 6.35
CA PHE A 56 -12.48 7.88 7.36
C PHE A 56 -12.67 9.39 7.49
N GLN A 57 -13.91 9.86 7.43
CA GLN A 57 -14.24 11.26 7.66
C GLN A 57 -14.76 11.45 9.08
N ALA A 58 -14.06 12.24 9.90
CA ALA A 58 -14.47 12.50 11.29
C ALA A 58 -15.88 13.13 11.40
N ALA A 59 -16.35 13.82 10.34
CA ALA A 59 -17.70 14.38 10.27
C ALA A 59 -18.80 13.31 10.41
N TRP A 60 -18.54 12.07 9.97
CA TRP A 60 -19.48 10.96 10.10
C TRP A 60 -19.87 10.67 11.55
N LEU A 61 -18.95 10.84 12.51
CA LEU A 61 -19.25 10.60 13.93
C LEU A 61 -20.36 11.50 14.48
N LYS A 62 -20.60 12.65 13.84
CA LYS A 62 -21.65 13.59 14.24
C LYS A 62 -22.98 13.34 13.52
N HIS A 63 -22.98 12.50 12.48
CA HIS A 63 -24.18 12.22 11.72
C HIS A 63 -25.03 11.14 12.42
N PRO A 64 -26.33 11.37 12.68
CA PRO A 64 -27.17 10.47 13.47
C PRO A 64 -27.26 9.05 12.87
N GLY A 65 -27.19 8.93 11.55
CA GLY A 65 -27.21 7.64 10.84
C GLY A 65 -25.89 6.86 10.80
N PHE A 66 -24.81 7.37 11.40
CA PHE A 66 -23.49 6.72 11.30
C PHE A 66 -23.47 5.34 11.93
N LEU A 67 -23.96 5.21 13.18
CA LEU A 67 -23.97 3.93 13.87
C LEU A 67 -24.82 2.90 13.12
N SER A 68 -25.99 3.30 12.61
CA SER A 68 -26.82 2.41 11.79
C SER A 68 -26.07 1.91 10.55
N CYS A 69 -25.38 2.79 9.82
CA CYS A 69 -24.57 2.39 8.67
C CYS A 69 -23.45 1.41 9.05
N VAL A 70 -22.79 1.63 10.19
CA VAL A 70 -21.75 0.71 10.70
C VAL A 70 -22.34 -0.66 11.00
N PHE A 71 -23.46 -0.72 11.72
CA PHE A 71 -24.10 -2.00 12.08
C PHE A 71 -24.62 -2.77 10.86
N GLU A 72 -25.16 -2.08 9.86
CA GLU A 72 -25.63 -2.72 8.62
C GLU A 72 -24.47 -3.22 7.75
N ALA A 73 -23.36 -2.47 7.71
CA ALA A 73 -22.20 -2.81 6.87
C ALA A 73 -21.25 -3.84 7.51
N TRP A 74 -21.37 -4.08 8.82
CA TRP A 74 -20.52 -5.00 9.56
C TRP A 74 -21.08 -6.43 9.53
N PRO A 75 -20.42 -7.38 8.85
CA PRO A 75 -20.88 -8.76 8.81
C PRO A 75 -20.81 -9.41 10.20
N SER A 76 -21.82 -10.22 10.56
CA SER A 76 -21.81 -11.02 11.80
C SER A 76 -20.74 -12.10 11.83
N HIS A 77 -20.25 -12.51 10.65
CA HIS A 77 -19.25 -13.56 10.48
C HIS A 77 -18.21 -13.17 9.41
N GLY A 78 -16.94 -13.43 9.69
CA GLY A 78 -15.85 -13.17 8.76
C GLY A 78 -14.55 -12.81 9.47
N SER A 79 -13.45 -12.78 8.72
CA SER A 79 -12.20 -12.21 9.23
C SER A 79 -12.34 -10.70 9.38
N ILE A 80 -11.56 -10.12 10.29
CA ILE A 80 -11.52 -8.67 10.49
C ILE A 80 -11.24 -7.91 9.18
N GLY A 81 -10.40 -8.46 8.30
CA GLY A 81 -10.12 -7.87 6.99
C GLY A 81 -11.34 -7.81 6.09
N LYS A 82 -12.19 -8.84 6.09
CA LYS A 82 -13.44 -8.85 5.34
C LYS A 82 -14.45 -7.83 5.89
N CYS A 83 -14.55 -7.74 7.22
CA CYS A 83 -15.43 -6.76 7.87
C CYS A 83 -15.00 -5.32 7.57
N LEU A 84 -13.70 -5.03 7.68
CA LEU A 84 -13.14 -3.71 7.37
C LEU A 84 -13.28 -3.34 5.90
N TRP A 85 -13.11 -4.30 4.98
CA TRP A 85 -13.35 -4.07 3.56
C TRP A 85 -14.81 -3.72 3.27
N SER A 86 -15.75 -4.49 3.82
CA SER A 86 -17.20 -4.25 3.70
C SER A 86 -17.58 -2.87 4.24
N LEU A 87 -17.17 -2.56 5.47
CA LEU A 87 -17.43 -1.27 6.11
C LEU A 87 -16.82 -0.12 5.33
N GLY A 88 -15.57 -0.25 4.86
CA GLY A 88 -14.89 0.75 4.05
C GLY A 88 -15.62 1.05 2.75
N GLY A 89 -16.16 0.02 2.08
CA GLY A 89 -16.99 0.20 0.88
C GLY A 89 -18.30 0.94 1.16
N SER A 90 -19.03 0.54 2.20
CA SER A 90 -20.29 1.18 2.59
C SER A 90 -20.08 2.64 2.98
N LEU A 91 -19.09 2.94 3.81
CA LEU A 91 -18.78 4.31 4.21
C LEU A 91 -18.24 5.16 3.05
N SER A 92 -17.48 4.57 2.11
CA SER A 92 -17.01 5.30 0.91
C SER A 92 -18.14 5.74 -0.02
N SER A 93 -19.22 4.95 -0.09
CA SER A 93 -20.40 5.25 -0.90
C SER A 93 -21.46 6.05 -0.14
N TRP A 94 -21.26 6.26 1.16
CA TRP A 94 -22.17 7.00 2.02
C TRP A 94 -22.08 8.51 1.77
N LYS A 95 -22.84 8.98 0.78
CA LYS A 95 -23.08 10.40 0.49
C LYS A 95 -24.36 10.86 1.18
N ARG A 96 -24.26 11.31 2.43
CA ARG A 96 -25.33 12.03 3.13
C ARG A 96 -24.79 13.31 3.74
#